data_AF-A0A094HTH1-F1
#
_entry.id   AF-A0A094HTH1-F1
#
_cell.length_a   1.000
_cell.length_b   1.000
_cell.length_c   1.000
_cell.angle_alpha   90.00
_cell.angle_beta   90.00
_cell.angle_gamma   90.00
#
_symmetry.space_group_name_H-M   'P 1'
#
loop_
_entity.id
_entity.type
_entity.pdbx_description
1 polymer ?
#
loop_
_entity_poly.entity_id
_entity_poly.type
_entity_poly.pdbx_seq_one_letter_code
_entity_poly.pdbx_strand_id
1 'polypeptide(L)'
;MRVTILPYDESWVTAFSTIQTALSAALASVKVLSIEHVGSTSVPGMAAKPVIDIDVVVAEEHITAAVAALQLNGYTYHEETASLDRYSFRYDNHERHAKGTEEQMTGEIRRNVYICGPGSLSLKNHLAVREALRNDVELREEYSRVKMELAKNDHATLSDYVDGKGTVLRKVLSKGGLSKEEIDDVEKANIRTERTALNS
;
A
#
# COMPACT_ATOMS: atom_id res chain seq x y z
N MET A 1 0.48 17.55 -9.57
CA MET A 1 0.31 16.11 -9.86
C MET A 1 -1.16 15.75 -9.81
N ARG A 2 -1.65 14.98 -10.78
CA ARG A 2 -3.00 14.41 -10.76
C ARG A 2 -2.95 12.94 -10.32
N VAL A 3 -3.84 12.56 -9.42
CA VAL A 3 -4.00 11.17 -8.97
C VAL A 3 -5.22 10.59 -9.68
N THR A 4 -5.09 9.45 -10.35
CA THR A 4 -6.25 8.76 -10.91
C THR A 4 -6.79 7.75 -9.92
N ILE A 5 -8.11 7.82 -9.74
CA ILE A 5 -8.91 6.91 -8.94
C ILE A 5 -9.94 6.31 -9.89
N LEU A 6 -9.98 4.99 -9.94
CA LEU A 6 -10.92 4.22 -10.75
C LEU A 6 -12.00 3.62 -9.85
N PRO A 7 -13.20 3.33 -10.40
CA PRO A 7 -14.16 2.45 -9.74
C PRO A 7 -13.53 1.11 -9.35
N TYR A 8 -14.14 0.41 -8.39
CA TYR A 8 -13.70 -0.92 -8.02
C TYR A 8 -13.70 -1.85 -9.24
N ASP A 9 -12.65 -2.65 -9.37
CA ASP A 9 -12.49 -3.65 -10.41
C ASP A 9 -12.19 -5.01 -9.76
N GLU A 10 -13.00 -6.02 -10.08
CA GLU A 10 -12.82 -7.39 -9.60
C GLU A 10 -11.50 -8.01 -10.10
N SER A 11 -10.94 -7.50 -11.21
CA SER A 11 -9.63 -7.91 -11.73
C SER A 11 -8.51 -7.71 -10.71
N TRP A 12 -8.66 -6.80 -9.74
CA TRP A 12 -7.67 -6.58 -8.68
C TRP A 12 -7.52 -7.79 -7.76
N VAL A 13 -8.59 -8.55 -7.53
CA VAL A 13 -8.55 -9.79 -6.74
C VAL A 13 -7.76 -10.86 -7.48
N THR A 14 -8.05 -11.03 -8.77
CA THR A 14 -7.32 -11.97 -9.64
C THR A 14 -5.86 -11.58 -9.76
N ALA A 15 -5.56 -10.30 -9.93
CA ALA A 15 -4.20 -9.81 -10.01
C ALA A 15 -3.43 -10.06 -8.70
N PHE A 16 -4.05 -9.79 -7.55
CA PHE A 16 -3.46 -10.14 -6.26
C PHE A 16 -3.16 -11.64 -6.16
N SER A 17 -4.10 -12.51 -6.54
CA SER A 17 -3.88 -13.97 -6.49
C SER A 17 -2.69 -14.42 -7.35
N THR A 18 -2.53 -13.83 -8.53
CA THR A 18 -1.38 -14.11 -9.42
C THR A 18 -0.07 -13.64 -8.78
N ILE A 19 -0.06 -12.42 -8.23
CA ILE A 19 1.12 -11.86 -7.56
C ILE A 19 1.47 -12.66 -6.31
N GLN A 20 0.48 -13.05 -5.51
CA GLN A 20 0.66 -13.88 -4.32
C GLN A 20 1.34 -15.19 -4.67
N THR A 21 0.91 -15.86 -5.74
CA THR A 21 1.53 -17.11 -6.21
C THR A 21 2.99 -16.90 -6.59
N ALA A 22 3.30 -15.82 -7.31
CA ALA A 22 4.67 -15.49 -7.69
C ALA A 22 5.55 -15.16 -6.47
N LEU A 23 5.02 -14.41 -5.49
CA LEU A 23 5.71 -14.10 -4.25
C LEU A 23 5.96 -15.36 -3.42
N SER A 24 4.97 -16.25 -3.29
CA SER A 24 5.15 -17.54 -2.60
C SER A 24 6.26 -18.38 -3.23
N ALA A 25 6.35 -18.40 -4.56
CA ALA A 25 7.42 -19.10 -5.27
C ALA A 25 8.80 -18.43 -5.02
N ALA A 26 8.88 -17.11 -5.11
CA ALA A 26 10.10 -16.35 -4.85
C ALA A 26 10.61 -16.53 -3.41
N LEU A 27 9.69 -16.68 -2.46
CA LEU A 27 9.96 -16.80 -1.03
C LEU A 27 9.96 -18.25 -0.52
N ALA A 28 10.02 -19.25 -1.40
CA ALA A 28 9.86 -20.66 -1.03
C ALA A 28 10.90 -21.17 0.00
N SER A 29 12.06 -20.54 0.10
CA SER A 29 13.11 -20.84 1.09
C SER A 29 12.95 -20.10 2.42
N VAL A 30 11.93 -19.24 2.54
CA VAL A 30 11.68 -18.39 3.70
C VAL A 30 10.36 -18.81 4.34
N LYS A 31 10.34 -18.89 5.67
CA LYS A 31 9.10 -19.15 6.40
C LYS A 31 8.22 -17.90 6.42
N VAL A 32 7.31 -17.82 5.45
CA VAL A 32 6.28 -16.78 5.37
C VAL A 32 5.10 -17.13 6.28
N LEU A 33 4.68 -16.18 7.12
CA LEU A 33 3.52 -16.32 8.01
C LEU A 33 2.22 -16.03 7.25
N SER A 34 2.19 -14.97 6.45
CA SER A 34 1.09 -14.68 5.53
C SER A 34 1.52 -13.74 4.39
N ILE A 35 0.71 -13.69 3.33
CA ILE A 35 0.81 -12.71 2.25
C ILE A 35 -0.56 -12.06 2.12
N GLU A 36 -0.68 -10.81 2.50
CA GLU A 36 -1.94 -10.09 2.65
C GLU A 36 -2.16 -9.11 1.49
N HIS A 37 -3.35 -9.15 0.87
CA HIS A 37 -3.81 -8.06 0.02
C HIS A 37 -4.25 -6.90 0.92
N VAL A 38 -3.59 -5.76 0.81
CA VAL A 38 -3.86 -4.58 1.63
C VAL A 38 -4.14 -3.35 0.76
N GLY A 39 -4.36 -2.20 1.41
CA GLY A 39 -4.70 -0.96 0.72
C GLY A 39 -6.12 -0.97 0.14
N SER A 40 -6.47 0.07 -0.62
CA SER A 40 -7.84 0.26 -1.10
C SER A 40 -8.29 -0.79 -2.13
N THR A 41 -7.37 -1.35 -2.93
CA THR A 41 -7.72 -2.38 -3.93
C THR A 41 -8.12 -3.71 -3.30
N SER A 42 -7.81 -3.91 -2.01
CA SER A 42 -8.26 -5.07 -1.23
C SER A 42 -9.70 -4.96 -0.71
N VAL A 43 -10.38 -3.83 -0.91
CA VAL A 43 -11.73 -3.57 -0.39
C VAL A 43 -12.74 -3.63 -1.53
N PRO A 44 -13.60 -4.67 -1.61
CA PRO A 44 -14.65 -4.76 -2.62
C PRO A 44 -15.57 -3.53 -2.61
N GLY A 45 -15.88 -3.02 -3.81
CA GLY A 45 -16.73 -1.84 -4.00
C GLY A 45 -16.05 -0.50 -3.70
N MET A 46 -14.76 -0.48 -3.37
CA MET A 46 -14.04 0.75 -3.08
C MET A 46 -13.31 1.31 -4.31
N ALA A 47 -13.54 2.59 -4.64
CA ALA A 47 -12.77 3.27 -5.66
C ALA A 47 -11.31 3.43 -5.21
N ALA A 48 -10.34 3.19 -6.10
CA ALA A 48 -8.92 3.17 -5.73
C ALA A 48 -8.00 3.57 -6.89
N LYS A 49 -6.75 3.90 -6.54
CA LYS A 49 -5.66 3.90 -7.52
C LYS A 49 -5.38 2.45 -7.91
N PRO A 50 -5.21 2.10 -9.20
CA PRO A 50 -5.01 0.72 -9.64
C PRO A 50 -3.59 0.23 -9.32
N VAL A 51 -3.31 0.03 -8.03
CA VAL A 51 -2.06 -0.51 -7.48
C VAL A 51 -2.41 -1.57 -6.45
N ILE A 52 -1.81 -2.75 -6.59
CA ILE A 52 -1.97 -3.83 -5.62
C ILE A 52 -0.93 -3.65 -4.51
N ASP A 53 -1.38 -3.30 -3.31
CA ASP A 53 -0.50 -3.21 -2.13
C ASP A 53 -0.50 -4.56 -1.40
N ILE A 54 0.68 -5.06 -1.03
CA ILE A 54 0.86 -6.41 -0.49
C ILE A 54 1.81 -6.39 0.71
N ASP A 55 1.37 -6.96 1.83
CA ASP A 55 2.25 -7.23 2.97
C ASP A 55 2.64 -8.70 2.97
N VAL A 56 3.95 -8.98 2.92
CA VAL A 56 4.56 -10.28 3.19
C VAL A 56 4.98 -10.29 4.65
N VAL A 57 4.30 -11.10 5.45
CA VAL A 57 4.52 -11.18 6.90
C VAL A 57 5.51 -12.30 7.20
N VAL A 58 6.63 -11.98 7.84
CA VAL A 58 7.66 -12.94 8.25
C VAL A 58 8.08 -12.65 9.69
N ALA A 59 8.57 -13.66 10.40
CA ALA A 59 9.21 -13.43 11.69
C ALA A 59 10.52 -12.63 11.52
N GLU A 60 10.96 -11.93 12.56
CA GLU A 60 12.09 -10.98 12.49
C GLU A 60 13.38 -11.66 11.99
N GLU A 61 13.64 -12.90 12.42
CA GLU A 61 14.78 -13.71 12.01
C GLU A 61 14.79 -14.07 10.51
N HIS A 62 13.65 -13.94 9.83
CA HIS A 62 13.48 -14.27 8.41
C HIS A 62 13.49 -13.04 7.50
N ILE A 63 13.51 -11.81 8.04
CA ILE A 63 13.47 -10.57 7.26
C ILE A 63 14.62 -10.49 6.26
N THR A 64 15.87 -10.69 6.71
CA THR A 64 17.05 -10.60 5.84
C THR A 64 16.98 -11.61 4.69
N ALA A 65 16.51 -12.83 4.96
CA ALA A 65 16.35 -13.86 3.94
C ALA A 65 15.23 -13.50 2.95
N ALA A 66 14.12 -12.95 3.44
CA ALA A 66 13.01 -12.48 2.61
C ALA A 66 13.43 -11.33 1.68
N VAL A 67 14.17 -10.34 2.21
CA VAL A 67 14.71 -9.22 1.43
C VAL A 67 15.59 -9.73 0.30
N ALA A 68 16.55 -10.60 0.60
CA ALA A 68 17.44 -11.18 -0.41
C ALA A 68 16.68 -12.00 -1.45
N ALA A 69 15.69 -12.81 -1.03
CA ALA A 69 14.86 -13.60 -1.93
C ALA A 69 14.06 -12.72 -2.89
N LEU A 70 13.46 -11.61 -2.43
CA LEU A 70 12.77 -10.67 -3.30
C LEU A 70 13.73 -10.00 -4.29
N GLN A 71 14.92 -9.56 -3.84
CA GLN A 71 15.93 -8.96 -4.73
C GLN A 71 16.38 -9.89 -5.84
N LEU A 72 16.56 -11.18 -5.55
CA LEU A 72 16.88 -12.19 -6.56
C LEU A 72 15.75 -12.44 -7.57
N ASN A 73 14.51 -12.09 -7.22
CA ASN A 73 13.32 -12.30 -8.03
C ASN A 73 12.75 -11.00 -8.62
N GLY A 74 13.63 -10.01 -8.88
CA GLY A 74 13.27 -8.80 -9.62
C GLY A 74 12.51 -7.76 -8.79
N TYR A 75 12.82 -7.67 -7.49
CA TYR A 75 12.32 -6.60 -6.64
C TYR A 75 13.46 -5.73 -6.09
N THR A 76 13.48 -4.45 -6.44
CA THR A 76 14.41 -3.50 -5.84
C THR A 76 13.90 -3.03 -4.48
N TYR A 77 14.73 -3.20 -3.44
CA TYR A 77 14.51 -2.61 -2.12
C TYR A 77 14.58 -1.08 -2.22
N HIS A 78 13.59 -0.41 -1.65
CA HIS A 78 13.48 1.03 -1.56
C HIS A 78 13.44 1.42 -0.09
N GLU A 79 14.54 2.01 0.38
CA GLU A 79 14.61 2.54 1.74
C GLU A 79 13.56 3.65 1.92
N GLU A 80 12.72 3.51 2.95
CA GLU A 80 11.80 4.57 3.34
C GLU A 80 12.48 5.47 4.36
N THR A 81 12.43 6.78 4.13
CA THR A 81 12.96 7.79 5.06
C THR A 81 12.07 8.00 6.29
N ALA A 82 10.86 7.42 6.29
CA ALA A 82 9.93 7.48 7.40
C ALA A 82 9.96 6.18 8.20
N SER A 83 9.77 6.34 9.51
CA SER A 83 9.92 5.35 10.57
C SER A 83 8.78 4.33 10.67
N LEU A 84 8.32 3.79 9.54
CA LEU A 84 7.43 2.64 9.57
C LEU A 84 8.28 1.36 9.48
N ASP A 85 7.96 0.44 10.36
CA ASP A 85 8.61 -0.85 10.59
C ASP A 85 8.31 -1.87 9.47
N ARG A 86 8.73 -1.52 8.25
CA ARG A 86 8.58 -2.32 7.04
C ARG A 86 9.76 -2.14 6.09
N TYR A 87 9.90 -3.08 5.18
CA TYR A 87 10.85 -3.02 4.06
C TYR A 87 10.07 -2.92 2.76
N SER A 88 10.26 -1.83 2.01
CA SER A 88 9.45 -1.54 0.81
C SER A 88 10.18 -1.95 -0.46
N PHE A 89 9.43 -2.52 -1.40
CA PHE A 89 9.97 -3.04 -2.65
C PHE A 89 9.19 -2.54 -3.86
N ARG A 90 9.92 -2.33 -4.95
CA ARG A 90 9.37 -2.09 -6.30
C ARG A 90 9.72 -3.27 -7.19
N TYR A 91 8.75 -3.75 -7.94
CA TYR A 91 8.99 -4.80 -8.93
C TYR A 91 9.64 -4.19 -10.19
N ASP A 92 10.74 -4.79 -10.65
CA ASP A 92 11.66 -4.21 -11.62
C ASP A 92 11.12 -4.23 -13.06
N ASN A 93 10.24 -5.19 -13.37
CA ASN A 93 9.56 -5.27 -14.68
C ASN A 93 8.42 -4.25 -14.84
N HIS A 94 8.35 -3.27 -13.94
CA HIS A 94 7.53 -2.09 -14.07
C HIS A 94 8.43 -0.90 -14.42
N GLU A 95 8.45 -0.48 -15.70
CA GLU A 95 9.35 0.60 -16.14
C GLU A 95 9.29 1.85 -15.25
N ARG A 96 10.47 2.42 -14.97
CA ARG A 96 10.69 3.59 -14.11
C ARG A 96 10.09 4.90 -14.65
N HIS A 97 9.32 4.88 -15.73
CA HIS A 97 8.84 6.07 -16.43
C HIS A 97 7.33 6.32 -16.39
N ALA A 98 6.52 5.50 -15.71
CA ALA A 98 5.12 5.82 -15.50
C ALA A 98 4.98 6.97 -14.48
N LYS A 99 5.10 8.21 -14.95
CA LYS A 99 4.58 9.39 -14.28
C LYS A 99 3.06 9.24 -14.24
N GLY A 100 2.48 9.13 -13.05
CA GLY A 100 1.04 8.98 -12.94
C GLY A 100 0.54 7.57 -13.23
N THR A 101 -0.75 7.49 -13.48
CA THR A 101 -1.60 6.30 -13.42
C THR A 101 -1.76 5.60 -14.76
N GLU A 102 -0.76 5.72 -15.62
CA GLU A 102 -0.78 5.05 -16.91
C GLU A 102 -0.57 3.55 -16.70
N GLU A 103 -1.31 2.75 -17.49
CA GLU A 103 -1.04 1.32 -17.64
C GLU A 103 0.44 1.16 -18.05
N GLN A 104 1.12 0.26 -17.35
CA GLN A 104 2.52 -0.02 -17.61
C GLN A 104 2.65 -0.70 -18.97
N MET A 105 3.75 -0.43 -19.68
CA MET A 105 4.03 -0.99 -21.01
C MET A 105 4.00 -2.53 -21.07
N THR A 106 4.02 -3.23 -19.93
CA THR A 106 3.94 -4.69 -19.84
C THR A 106 2.52 -5.25 -19.76
N GLY A 107 1.50 -4.41 -19.55
CA GLY A 107 0.11 -4.84 -19.29
C GLY A 107 -0.11 -5.47 -17.91
N GLU A 108 0.93 -5.60 -17.07
CA GLU A 108 0.78 -6.05 -15.68
C GLU A 108 0.33 -4.88 -14.79
N ILE A 109 -0.59 -5.15 -13.85
CA ILE A 109 -0.98 -4.14 -12.87
C ILE A 109 0.20 -3.83 -11.94
N ARG A 110 0.34 -2.55 -11.59
CA ARG A 110 1.36 -2.10 -10.65
C ARG A 110 1.14 -2.72 -9.28
N ARG A 111 2.24 -3.04 -8.60
CA ARG A 111 2.24 -3.55 -7.23
C ARG A 111 3.23 -2.82 -6.32
N ASN A 112 2.90 -2.74 -5.05
CA ASN A 112 3.80 -2.40 -3.97
C ASN A 112 3.90 -3.61 -3.04
N VAL A 113 5.12 -4.04 -2.74
CA VAL A 113 5.36 -5.16 -1.84
C VAL A 113 6.11 -4.66 -0.62
N TYR A 114 5.64 -5.06 0.55
CA TYR A 114 6.22 -4.74 1.84
C TYR A 114 6.58 -6.02 2.56
N ILE A 115 7.75 -6.08 3.21
CA ILE A 115 8.03 -7.11 4.21
C ILE A 115 7.78 -6.50 5.59
N CYS A 116 6.95 -7.17 6.37
CA CYS A 116 6.51 -6.72 7.69
C CYS A 116 6.74 -7.82 8.75
N GLY A 117 7.07 -7.41 9.97
CA GLY A 117 6.97 -8.28 11.14
C GLY A 117 5.50 -8.46 11.58
N PRO A 118 5.14 -9.56 12.28
CA PRO A 118 3.76 -9.82 12.69
C PRO A 118 3.18 -8.79 13.68
N GLY A 119 4.03 -8.07 14.41
CA GLY A 119 3.63 -7.02 15.34
C GLY A 119 3.83 -5.60 14.79
N SER A 120 4.13 -5.45 13.50
CA SER A 120 4.52 -4.16 12.96
C SER A 120 3.34 -3.18 12.87
N LEU A 121 3.59 -1.90 13.18
CA LEU A 121 2.60 -0.83 13.02
C LEU A 121 2.18 -0.70 11.55
N SER A 122 3.10 -0.94 10.62
CA SER A 122 2.82 -0.97 9.18
C SER A 122 1.74 -1.98 8.82
N LEU A 123 1.90 -3.22 9.27
CA LEU A 123 0.94 -4.30 9.05
C LEU A 123 -0.39 -3.96 9.74
N LYS A 124 -0.34 -3.51 11.00
CA LYS A 124 -1.55 -3.14 11.76
C LYS A 124 -2.34 -2.03 11.07
N ASN A 125 -1.66 -1.00 10.58
CA ASN A 125 -2.25 0.10 9.80
C ASN A 125 -2.94 -0.41 8.53
N HIS A 126 -2.22 -1.18 7.72
CA HIS A 126 -2.74 -1.72 6.47
C HIS A 126 -3.98 -2.61 6.68
N LEU A 127 -3.94 -3.51 7.66
CA LEU A 127 -5.06 -4.37 8.01
C LEU A 127 -6.23 -3.57 8.59
N ALA A 128 -5.97 -2.59 9.46
CA ALA A 128 -7.02 -1.74 10.03
C ALA A 128 -7.79 -0.98 8.96
N VAL A 129 -7.11 -0.43 7.95
CA VAL A 129 -7.77 0.20 6.79
C VAL A 129 -8.66 -0.82 6.06
N ARG A 130 -8.12 -1.99 5.73
CA ARG A 130 -8.88 -3.03 5.01
C ARG A 130 -10.13 -3.46 5.77
N GLU A 131 -9.97 -3.84 7.04
CA GLU A 131 -11.06 -4.39 7.84
C GLU A 131 -12.10 -3.32 8.20
N ALA A 132 -11.69 -2.09 8.52
CA ALA A 132 -12.65 -1.01 8.79
C ALA A 132 -13.55 -0.73 7.58
N LEU A 133 -12.97 -0.71 6.38
CA LEU A 133 -13.70 -0.36 5.15
C LEU A 133 -14.49 -1.53 4.57
N ARG A 134 -14.10 -2.78 4.85
CA ARG A 134 -14.90 -3.95 4.48
C ARG A 134 -16.15 -4.09 5.36
N ASN A 135 -16.05 -3.70 6.63
CA ASN A 135 -17.11 -3.88 7.62
C ASN A 135 -18.02 -2.64 7.80
N ASP A 136 -17.72 -1.52 7.15
CA ASP A 136 -18.48 -0.26 7.27
C ASP A 136 -18.68 0.38 5.89
N VAL A 137 -19.86 0.15 5.31
CA VAL A 137 -20.21 0.62 3.97
C VAL A 137 -20.23 2.14 3.88
N GLU A 138 -20.79 2.82 4.89
CA GLU A 138 -20.88 4.28 4.90
C GLU A 138 -19.48 4.90 4.97
N LEU A 139 -18.60 4.35 5.80
CA LEU A 139 -17.21 4.81 5.90
C LEU A 139 -16.41 4.54 4.61
N ARG A 140 -16.65 3.40 3.95
CA ARG A 140 -16.09 3.09 2.63
C ARG A 140 -16.51 4.09 1.57
N GLU A 141 -17.78 4.46 1.55
CA GLU A 141 -18.31 5.46 0.63
C GLU A 141 -17.79 6.86 0.92
N GLU A 142 -17.71 7.27 2.19
CA GLU A 142 -17.08 8.53 2.60
C GLU A 142 -15.63 8.58 2.13
N TYR A 143 -14.84 7.55 2.41
CA TYR A 143 -13.43 7.53 2.04
C TYR A 143 -13.22 7.47 0.52
N SER A 144 -14.07 6.73 -0.20
CA SER A 144 -14.05 6.72 -1.67
C SER A 144 -14.38 8.09 -2.25
N ARG A 145 -15.42 8.76 -1.74
CA ARG A 145 -15.83 10.10 -2.17
C ARG A 145 -14.73 11.12 -1.96
N VAL A 146 -14.08 11.14 -0.80
CA VAL A 146 -12.96 12.05 -0.51
C VAL A 146 -11.82 11.84 -1.50
N LYS A 147 -11.40 10.59 -1.76
CA LYS A 147 -10.34 10.29 -2.74
C LYS A 147 -10.71 10.74 -4.16
N MET A 148 -11.94 10.48 -4.57
CA MET A 148 -12.42 10.90 -5.90
C MET A 148 -12.49 12.42 -6.03
N GLU A 149 -12.91 13.13 -4.99
CA GLU A 149 -12.94 14.60 -4.99
C GLU A 149 -11.54 15.19 -5.05
N LEU A 150 -10.60 14.65 -4.28
CA LEU A 150 -9.20 15.04 -4.35
C LEU A 150 -8.62 14.76 -5.75
N ALA A 151 -8.97 13.64 -6.37
CA ALA A 151 -8.51 13.29 -7.72
C ALA A 151 -8.96 14.25 -8.84
N LYS A 152 -10.00 15.06 -8.61
CA LYS A 152 -10.47 16.06 -9.59
C LYS A 152 -9.54 17.27 -9.71
N ASN A 153 -8.75 17.54 -8.67
CA ASN A 153 -7.89 18.71 -8.59
C ASN A 153 -6.43 18.35 -8.88
N ASP A 154 -5.70 19.29 -9.46
CA ASP A 154 -4.24 19.17 -9.56
C ASP A 154 -3.63 19.63 -8.23
N HIS A 155 -2.82 18.77 -7.63
CA HIS A 155 -2.14 19.05 -6.36
C HIS A 155 -0.73 19.59 -6.62
N ALA A 156 -0.24 20.53 -5.82
CA ALA A 156 1.13 21.00 -5.99
C ALA A 156 2.12 19.87 -5.65
N THR A 157 1.79 19.06 -4.64
CA THR A 157 2.58 17.93 -4.17
C THR A 157 1.70 16.69 -3.90
N LEU A 158 2.33 15.53 -3.67
CA LEU A 158 1.62 14.34 -3.16
C LEU A 158 1.12 14.56 -1.72
N SER A 159 1.84 15.38 -0.92
CA SER A 159 1.48 15.76 0.45
C SER A 159 0.10 16.42 0.51
N ASP A 160 -0.23 17.31 -0.42
CA ASP A 160 -1.53 17.99 -0.43
C ASP A 160 -2.69 16.99 -0.59
N TYR A 161 -2.48 15.94 -1.40
CA TYR A 161 -3.44 14.86 -1.57
C TYR A 161 -3.57 14.00 -0.30
N VAL A 162 -2.49 13.77 0.43
CA VAL A 162 -2.51 13.00 1.68
C VAL A 162 -3.11 13.77 2.84
N ASP A 163 -2.80 15.05 2.97
CA ASP A 163 -3.40 15.92 3.98
C ASP A 163 -4.90 16.06 3.75
N GLY A 164 -5.33 16.17 2.49
CA GLY A 164 -6.74 16.21 2.11
C GLY A 164 -7.57 14.99 2.52
N LYS A 165 -6.93 13.80 2.65
CA LYS A 165 -7.60 12.58 3.14
C LYS A 165 -7.39 12.33 4.63
N GLY A 166 -6.59 13.14 5.32
CA GLY A 166 -6.14 12.88 6.70
C GLY A 166 -7.30 12.68 7.67
N THR A 167 -8.31 13.56 7.66
CA THR A 167 -9.46 13.46 8.57
C THR A 167 -10.25 12.16 8.42
N VAL A 168 -10.55 11.73 7.19
CA VAL A 168 -11.29 10.49 6.96
C VAL A 168 -10.41 9.27 7.20
N LEU A 169 -9.12 9.32 6.85
CA LEU A 169 -8.17 8.25 7.16
C LEU A 169 -8.07 8.04 8.67
N ARG A 170 -8.06 9.11 9.46
CA ARG A 170 -8.05 9.03 10.93
C ARG A 170 -9.27 8.28 11.48
N LYS A 171 -10.46 8.56 10.94
CA LYS A 171 -11.70 7.82 11.29
C LYS A 171 -11.57 6.33 10.96
N VAL A 172 -11.04 6.02 9.76
CA VAL A 172 -10.80 4.65 9.29
C VAL A 172 -9.87 3.90 10.23
N LEU A 173 -8.72 4.48 10.57
CA LEU A 173 -7.74 3.86 11.47
C LEU A 173 -8.29 3.66 12.88
N SER A 174 -9.03 4.64 13.40
CA SER A 174 -9.69 4.52 14.71
C SER A 174 -10.76 3.41 14.70
N LYS A 175 -11.58 3.31 13.65
CA LYS A 175 -12.57 2.24 13.49
C LYS A 175 -11.91 0.87 13.33
N GLY A 176 -10.73 0.82 12.70
CA GLY A 176 -9.90 -0.38 12.55
C GLY A 176 -9.11 -0.76 13.81
N GLY A 177 -9.26 -0.02 14.92
CA GLY A 177 -8.72 -0.39 16.23
C GLY A 177 -7.31 0.09 16.53
N LEU A 178 -6.78 1.07 15.79
CA LEU A 178 -5.52 1.73 16.19
C LEU A 178 -5.76 2.68 17.36
N SER A 179 -4.79 2.74 18.27
CA SER A 179 -4.76 3.74 19.34
C SER A 179 -4.51 5.13 18.78
N LYS A 180 -4.78 6.16 19.59
CA LYS A 180 -4.50 7.54 19.19
C LYS A 180 -3.02 7.75 18.87
N GLU A 181 -2.13 7.18 19.68
CA GLU A 181 -0.68 7.26 19.49
C GLU A 181 -0.25 6.58 18.19
N GLU A 182 -0.76 5.39 17.91
CA GLU A 182 -0.46 4.65 16.68
C GLU A 182 -0.91 5.41 15.43
N ILE A 183 -2.10 6.03 15.49
CA ILE A 183 -2.61 6.88 14.41
C ILE A 183 -1.70 8.09 14.18
N ASP A 184 -1.29 8.77 15.26
CA ASP A 184 -0.42 9.93 15.17
C ASP A 184 0.95 9.55 14.57
N ASP A 185 1.46 8.36 14.86
CA ASP A 185 2.72 7.87 14.29
C ASP A 185 2.59 7.48 12.81
N VAL A 186 1.46 6.88 12.41
CA VAL A 186 1.14 6.62 10.99
C VAL A 186 1.04 7.93 10.20
N GLU A 187 0.36 8.96 10.75
CA GLU A 187 0.24 10.27 10.10
C GLU A 187 1.60 10.94 9.93
N LYS A 188 2.45 10.93 10.97
CA LYS A 188 3.83 11.46 10.88
C LYS A 188 4.66 10.75 9.82
N ALA A 189 4.51 9.43 9.70
CA ALA A 189 5.25 8.66 8.72
C ALA A 189 4.83 8.99 7.28
N ASN A 190 3.52 9.08 7.02
CA ASN A 190 3.00 9.45 5.70
C ASN A 190 3.51 10.83 5.24
N ILE A 191 3.54 11.82 6.14
CA ILE A 191 4.06 13.16 5.83
C ILE A 191 5.56 13.13 5.48
N ARG A 192 6.35 12.31 6.19
CA ARG A 192 7.81 12.23 5.99
C ARG A 192 8.18 11.53 4.69
N THR A 193 7.52 10.43 4.34
CA THR A 193 7.77 9.68 3.09
C THR A 193 7.61 10.57 1.86
N GLU A 194 6.65 11.51 1.91
CA GLU A 194 6.31 12.33 0.74
C GLU A 194 7.19 13.57 0.58
N ARG A 195 7.68 14.14 1.69
CA ARG A 195 8.67 15.23 1.64
C ARG A 195 10.01 14.79 1.06
N THR A 196 10.41 13.53 1.27
CA THR A 196 11.65 13.01 0.68
C THR A 196 11.50 12.74 -0.82
N ALA A 197 10.36 12.20 -1.27
CA ALA A 197 10.11 11.91 -2.69
C ALA A 197 10.12 13.14 -3.61
N LEU A 198 10.01 14.36 -3.05
CA LEU A 198 10.12 15.63 -3.78
C LEU A 198 11.57 16.10 -4.00
N ASN A 199 12.54 15.56 -3.25
CA ASN A 199 13.94 16.01 -3.23
C ASN A 199 14.89 15.01 -3.93
N SER A 200 14.35 14.00 -4.62
CA SER A 200 15.05 12.89 -5.29
C SER A 200 14.58 12.76 -6.73
#